data_AF-A0A961BTD4-F1
#
_entry.id   AF-A0A961BTD4-F1
#
_cell.length_a   1.000
_cell.length_b   1.000
_cell.length_c   1.000
_cell.angle_alpha   90.00
_cell.angle_beta   90.00
_cell.angle_gamma   90.00
#
_symmetry.space_group_name_H-M   'P 1'
#
loop_
_entity.id
_entity.type
_entity.pdbx_description
1 polymer ?
#
loop_
_entity_poly.entity_id
_entity_poly.type
_entity_poly.pdbx_seq_one_letter_code
_entity_poly.pdbx_strand_id
1 'polypeptide(L)'
;TIVSILSTLLEPDAGTATVAGADVITEPAEVRKRIGLSGQYAAVDEALTGFENLEMIGQLYRMRRRAARARADELLERFDLVEAGRRPVKTYSGGMRRRLDLAGALVAEPPVLFLDEPTTGLDPRSRLELWDVIRELVSHGTTLLLTTQYLEEADQLADEILVIDHGRAIAQGTADELKTQVGGQRIDVLVAEEAHLGAVADILGSVGVGDVEVNRTARRALVPVRGGVSELTDALERINAAGIELLDVGLRRPTLDDVFLTLTGHRTDGDADEDAAELQEAAR
;
A
#
# COMPACT_ATOMS: atom_id res chain seq x y z
N THR A 1 -2.62 13.10 -8.21
CA THR A 1 -2.55 14.56 -7.96
C THR A 1 -1.51 14.93 -6.91
N ILE A 2 -1.62 14.46 -5.66
CA ILE A 2 -0.68 14.84 -4.59
C ILE A 2 0.78 14.57 -4.94
N VAL A 3 1.11 13.38 -5.46
CA VAL A 3 2.47 13.03 -5.91
C VAL A 3 2.95 13.97 -7.01
N SER A 4 2.09 14.33 -7.97
CA SER A 4 2.42 15.27 -9.06
C SER A 4 2.73 16.67 -8.53
N ILE A 5 1.99 17.14 -7.51
CA ILE A 5 2.25 18.42 -6.85
C ILE A 5 3.59 18.37 -6.12
N LEU A 6 3.79 17.38 -5.23
CA LEU A 6 5.02 17.24 -4.44
C LEU A 6 6.26 17.02 -5.30
N SER A 7 6.10 16.47 -6.51
CA SER A 7 7.18 16.30 -7.50
C SER A 7 7.32 17.45 -8.50
N THR A 8 6.60 18.57 -8.31
CA THR A 8 6.65 19.79 -9.15
C THR A 8 6.14 19.62 -10.58
N LEU A 9 5.41 18.53 -10.86
CA LEU A 9 4.78 18.27 -12.16
C LEU A 9 3.44 18.99 -12.31
N LEU A 10 2.82 19.40 -11.21
CA LEU A 10 1.56 20.13 -11.17
C LEU A 10 1.64 21.25 -10.13
N GLU A 11 1.13 22.43 -10.44
CA GLU A 11 0.99 23.52 -9.47
C GLU A 11 -0.27 23.28 -8.61
N PRO A 12 -0.19 23.48 -7.28
CA PRO A 12 -1.38 23.40 -6.42
C PRO A 12 -2.27 24.63 -6.61
N ASP A 13 -3.59 24.46 -6.48
CA ASP A 13 -4.55 25.57 -6.55
C ASP A 13 -4.39 26.56 -5.37
N ALA A 14 -4.01 26.03 -4.20
CA ALA A 14 -3.74 26.79 -2.97
C ALA A 14 -2.88 25.98 -2.00
N GLY A 15 -2.41 26.61 -0.93
CA GLY A 15 -1.64 25.98 0.14
C GLY A 15 -0.12 26.02 -0.09
N THR A 16 0.62 25.26 0.71
CA THR A 16 2.08 25.23 0.71
C THR A 16 2.58 23.81 0.89
N ALA A 17 3.70 23.47 0.26
CA ALA A 17 4.36 22.19 0.44
C ALA A 17 5.88 22.36 0.40
N THR A 18 6.59 21.64 1.27
CA THR A 18 8.06 21.65 1.34
C THR A 18 8.56 20.21 1.27
N VAL A 19 9.50 19.94 0.36
CA VAL A 19 10.09 18.61 0.17
C VAL A 19 11.60 18.70 0.37
N ALA A 20 12.13 17.89 1.28
CA ALA A 20 13.55 17.88 1.65
C ALA A 20 14.09 19.30 1.94
N GLY A 21 13.27 20.17 2.55
CA GLY A 21 13.62 21.54 2.90
C GLY A 21 13.60 22.57 1.75
N ALA A 22 13.04 22.24 0.59
CA ALA A 22 12.81 23.18 -0.52
C ALA A 22 11.32 23.34 -0.78
N ASP A 23 10.87 24.57 -1.04
CA ASP A 23 9.46 24.86 -1.34
C ASP A 23 9.08 24.40 -2.75
N VAL A 24 7.95 23.70 -2.87
CA VAL A 24 7.48 23.11 -4.13
C VAL A 24 7.12 24.16 -5.19
N ILE A 25 6.65 25.34 -4.77
CA ILE A 25 6.19 26.42 -5.65
C ILE A 25 7.34 27.38 -5.95
N THR A 26 8.06 27.83 -4.91
CA THR A 26 9.11 28.86 -5.09
C THR A 26 10.47 28.28 -5.45
N GLU A 27 10.74 27.01 -5.15
CA GLU A 27 12.04 26.36 -5.38
C GLU A 27 11.93 25.00 -6.14
N PRO A 28 11.14 24.88 -7.22
CA PRO A 28 10.84 23.59 -7.84
C PRO A 28 12.09 22.90 -8.43
N ALA A 29 13.08 23.67 -8.87
CA ALA A 29 14.34 23.13 -9.37
C ALA A 29 15.21 22.50 -8.27
N GLU A 30 15.12 23.00 -7.03
CA GLU A 30 15.82 22.41 -5.88
C GLU A 30 15.10 21.14 -5.40
N VAL A 31 13.77 21.13 -5.41
CA VAL A 31 12.98 19.91 -5.16
C VAL A 31 13.38 18.81 -6.14
N ARG A 32 13.39 19.07 -7.46
CA ARG A 32 13.77 18.06 -8.48
C ARG A 32 15.18 17.50 -8.36
N LYS A 33 16.11 18.19 -7.67
CA LYS A 33 17.46 17.66 -7.40
C LYS A 33 17.50 16.73 -6.19
N ARG A 34 16.48 16.79 -5.31
CA ARG A 34 16.42 16.07 -4.03
C ARG A 34 15.43 14.91 -4.06
N ILE A 35 14.75 14.70 -5.19
CA ILE A 35 13.73 13.65 -5.31
C ILE A 35 14.08 12.66 -6.41
N GLY A 36 13.78 11.40 -6.18
CA GLY A 36 13.59 10.40 -7.23
C GLY A 36 12.09 10.22 -7.47
N LEU A 37 11.69 9.97 -8.72
CA LEU A 37 10.30 9.72 -9.07
C LEU A 37 10.22 8.50 -9.99
N SER A 38 9.39 7.53 -9.61
CA SER A 38 8.93 6.44 -10.47
C SER A 38 7.40 6.55 -10.54
N GLY A 39 6.89 6.88 -11.72
CA GLY A 39 5.45 7.03 -11.97
C GLY A 39 4.75 5.70 -12.22
N GLN A 40 3.48 5.69 -12.63
CA GLN A 40 2.74 4.46 -12.95
C GLN A 40 3.31 3.69 -14.15
N TYR A 41 3.99 4.38 -15.07
CA TYR A 41 4.65 3.77 -16.23
C TYR A 41 6.17 3.90 -16.10
N ALA A 42 6.90 2.86 -16.51
CA ALA A 42 8.35 2.87 -16.50
C ALA A 42 8.88 3.91 -17.51
N ALA A 43 9.63 4.90 -17.03
CA ALA A 43 10.19 5.98 -17.83
C ALA A 43 11.54 5.57 -18.46
N VAL A 44 11.59 4.35 -19.00
CA VAL A 44 12.80 3.76 -19.59
C VAL A 44 12.68 3.73 -21.12
N ASP A 45 13.79 4.02 -21.81
CA ASP A 45 13.85 3.93 -23.27
C ASP A 45 14.01 2.46 -23.69
N GLU A 46 12.99 1.95 -24.39
CA GLU A 46 12.92 0.55 -24.81
C GLU A 46 13.94 0.17 -25.89
N ALA A 47 14.47 1.16 -26.64
CA ALA A 47 15.47 0.94 -27.66
C ALA A 47 16.87 0.75 -27.07
N LEU A 48 17.14 1.37 -25.92
CA LEU A 48 18.40 1.26 -25.19
C LEU A 48 18.47 -0.01 -24.35
N THR A 49 19.68 -0.41 -23.97
CA THR A 49 19.91 -1.44 -22.96
C THR A 49 19.65 -0.91 -21.54
N GLY A 50 19.50 -1.80 -20.56
CA GLY A 50 19.35 -1.38 -19.16
C GLY A 50 20.53 -0.54 -18.66
N PHE A 51 21.75 -0.94 -19.03
CA PHE A 51 22.97 -0.20 -18.74
C PHE A 51 22.95 1.20 -19.38
N GLU A 52 22.60 1.29 -20.66
CA GLU A 52 22.57 2.57 -21.39
C GLU A 52 21.50 3.52 -20.84
N ASN A 53 20.36 3.00 -20.39
CA ASN A 53 19.34 3.78 -19.70
C ASN A 53 19.90 4.44 -18.44
N LEU A 54 20.54 3.66 -17.56
CA LEU A 54 21.12 4.18 -16.31
C LEU A 54 22.30 5.11 -16.57
N GLU A 55 23.18 4.79 -17.53
CA GLU A 55 24.28 5.67 -17.95
C GLU A 55 23.75 7.01 -18.51
N MET A 56 22.64 6.97 -19.27
CA MET A 56 21.98 8.17 -19.81
C MET A 56 21.38 9.02 -18.69
N ILE A 57 20.60 8.42 -17.78
CA ILE A 57 19.98 9.12 -16.64
C ILE A 57 21.07 9.78 -15.78
N GLY A 58 22.16 9.09 -15.48
CA GLY A 58 23.27 9.67 -14.71
C GLY A 58 23.90 10.89 -15.38
N GLN A 59 24.04 10.86 -16.71
CA GLN A 59 24.52 12.02 -17.47
C GLN A 59 23.54 13.18 -17.48
N LEU A 60 22.22 12.92 -17.49
CA LEU A 60 21.19 13.96 -17.35
C LEU A 60 21.27 14.63 -15.97
N TYR A 61 21.60 13.87 -14.92
CA TYR A 61 21.97 14.38 -13.60
C TYR A 61 23.38 15.00 -13.53
N ARG A 62 24.03 15.26 -14.67
CA ARG A 62 25.34 15.91 -14.79
C ARG A 62 26.50 15.12 -14.18
N MET A 63 26.35 13.80 -13.96
CA MET A 63 27.47 12.95 -13.62
C MET A 63 28.48 12.89 -14.77
N ARG A 64 29.77 12.83 -14.44
CA ARG A 64 30.81 12.51 -15.42
C ARG A 64 30.57 11.11 -15.95
N ARG A 65 30.78 10.89 -17.26
CA ARG A 65 30.54 9.59 -17.93
C ARG A 65 31.10 8.38 -17.17
N ARG A 66 32.32 8.47 -16.64
CA ARG A 66 32.93 7.39 -15.83
C ARG A 66 32.15 7.08 -14.55
N ALA A 67 31.65 8.10 -13.86
CA ALA A 67 30.85 7.93 -12.65
C ALA A 67 29.46 7.38 -12.98
N ALA A 68 28.82 7.89 -14.04
CA ALA A 68 27.53 7.37 -14.52
C ALA A 68 27.59 5.89 -14.88
N ARG A 69 28.67 5.43 -15.52
CA ARG A 69 28.89 4.01 -15.83
C ARG A 69 29.05 3.15 -14.58
N ALA A 70 29.90 3.57 -13.65
CA ALA A 70 30.09 2.85 -12.39
C ALA A 70 28.78 2.75 -11.60
N ARG A 71 28.01 3.83 -11.57
CA ARG A 71 26.68 3.87 -10.93
C ARG A 71 25.68 2.96 -11.63
N ALA A 72 25.70 2.91 -12.96
CA ALA A 72 24.85 2.00 -13.73
C ALA A 72 25.15 0.53 -13.42
N ASP A 73 26.43 0.14 -13.35
CA ASP A 73 26.83 -1.23 -12.98
C ASP A 73 26.35 -1.57 -11.55
N GLU A 74 26.59 -0.68 -10.58
CA GLU A 74 26.14 -0.86 -9.19
C GLU A 74 24.62 -1.05 -9.08
N LEU A 75 23.85 -0.22 -9.79
CA LEU A 75 22.40 -0.31 -9.78
C LEU A 75 21.89 -1.57 -10.50
N LEU A 76 22.54 -2.03 -11.57
CA LEU A 76 22.17 -3.31 -12.18
C LEU A 76 22.43 -4.49 -11.26
N GLU A 77 23.51 -4.46 -10.47
CA GLU A 77 23.79 -5.45 -9.44
C GLU A 77 22.72 -5.42 -8.35
N ARG A 78 22.47 -4.24 -7.79
CA ARG A 78 21.51 -4.05 -6.69
C ARG A 78 20.09 -4.47 -7.05
N PHE A 79 19.67 -4.24 -8.30
CA PHE A 79 18.34 -4.57 -8.78
C PHE A 79 18.23 -5.96 -9.43
N ASP A 80 19.27 -6.80 -9.33
CA ASP A 80 19.33 -8.13 -9.94
C ASP A 80 19.01 -8.11 -11.45
N LEU A 81 19.64 -7.17 -12.16
CA LEU A 81 19.48 -6.94 -13.60
C LEU A 81 20.78 -7.14 -14.40
N VAL A 82 21.87 -7.61 -13.78
CA VAL A 82 23.20 -7.77 -14.42
C VAL A 82 23.11 -8.57 -15.72
N GLU A 83 22.48 -9.76 -15.68
CA GLU A 83 22.29 -10.65 -16.83
C GLU A 83 21.44 -10.02 -17.95
N ALA A 84 20.53 -9.12 -17.57
CA ALA A 84 19.67 -8.40 -18.52
C ALA A 84 20.29 -7.08 -18.99
N GLY A 85 21.26 -6.52 -18.27
CA GLY A 85 21.69 -5.12 -18.37
C GLY A 85 22.22 -4.73 -19.74
N ARG A 86 22.76 -5.69 -20.51
CA ARG A 86 23.27 -5.49 -21.88
C ARG A 86 22.26 -5.82 -22.98
N ARG A 87 21.06 -6.27 -22.63
CA ARG A 87 19.97 -6.54 -23.58
C ARG A 87 19.09 -5.30 -23.71
N PRO A 88 18.53 -5.03 -24.91
CA PRO A 88 17.57 -3.94 -25.09
C PRO A 88 16.35 -4.10 -24.18
N VAL A 89 15.88 -3.00 -23.60
CA VAL A 89 14.80 -2.97 -22.61
C VAL A 89 13.46 -3.44 -23.20
N LYS A 90 13.23 -3.31 -24.51
CA LYS A 90 12.07 -3.93 -25.20
C LYS A 90 11.95 -5.45 -25.00
N THR A 91 13.03 -6.13 -24.58
CA THR A 91 13.04 -7.57 -24.30
C THR A 91 12.76 -7.91 -22.84
N TYR A 92 12.57 -6.91 -21.98
CA TYR A 92 12.37 -7.07 -20.54
C TYR A 92 10.92 -7.46 -20.23
N SER A 93 10.73 -8.24 -19.16
CA SER A 93 9.42 -8.44 -18.56
C SER A 93 8.92 -7.15 -17.91
N GLY A 94 7.64 -7.10 -17.52
CA GLY A 94 7.11 -5.97 -16.75
C GLY A 94 7.89 -5.72 -15.46
N GLY A 95 8.17 -6.78 -14.68
CA GLY A 95 8.97 -6.68 -13.46
C GLY A 95 10.41 -6.19 -13.69
N MET A 96 11.07 -6.66 -14.74
CA MET A 96 12.41 -6.17 -15.10
C MET A 96 12.40 -4.68 -15.48
N ARG A 97 11.38 -4.23 -16.23
CA ARG A 97 11.21 -2.80 -16.57
C ARG A 97 10.96 -1.96 -15.32
N ARG A 98 10.15 -2.47 -14.38
CA ARG A 98 9.87 -1.77 -13.13
C ARG A 98 11.09 -1.64 -12.23
N ARG A 99 11.87 -2.71 -12.10
CA ARG A 99 13.15 -2.68 -11.38
C ARG A 99 14.13 -1.68 -12.00
N LEU A 100 14.21 -1.64 -13.34
CA LEU A 100 15.07 -0.66 -14.03
C LEU A 100 14.60 0.78 -13.83
N ASP A 101 13.29 1.03 -13.84
CA ASP A 101 12.70 2.34 -13.58
C ASP A 101 13.00 2.83 -12.15
N LEU A 102 12.84 1.94 -11.16
CA LEU A 102 13.20 2.23 -9.78
C LEU A 102 14.71 2.49 -9.62
N ALA A 103 15.55 1.71 -10.31
CA ALA A 103 16.99 1.96 -10.37
C ALA A 103 17.29 3.34 -10.97
N GLY A 104 16.58 3.73 -12.03
CA GLY A 104 16.68 5.05 -12.67
C GLY A 104 16.39 6.20 -11.70
N ALA A 105 15.36 6.06 -10.88
CA ALA A 105 14.98 7.05 -9.86
C ALA A 105 16.05 7.23 -8.76
N LEU A 106 16.97 6.28 -8.61
CA LEU A 106 18.01 6.26 -7.56
C LEU A 106 19.42 6.56 -8.07
N VAL A 107 19.57 6.82 -9.38
CA VAL A 107 20.86 7.18 -9.98
C VAL A 107 21.49 8.38 -9.28
N ALA A 108 20.67 9.35 -8.87
CA ALA A 108 21.12 10.57 -8.20
C ALA A 108 21.21 10.47 -6.65
N GLU A 109 20.96 9.28 -6.07
CA GLU A 109 20.91 9.09 -4.60
C GLU A 109 20.04 10.14 -3.88
N PRO A 110 18.77 10.32 -4.31
CA PRO A 110 17.93 11.35 -3.73
C PRO A 110 17.56 11.00 -2.28
N PRO A 111 17.50 12.00 -1.37
CA PRO A 111 17.04 11.77 0.00
C PRO A 111 15.55 11.38 0.09
N VAL A 112 14.75 11.73 -0.92
CA VAL A 112 13.31 11.42 -0.99
C VAL A 112 12.99 10.68 -2.28
N LEU A 113 12.21 9.62 -2.21
CA LEU A 113 11.73 8.84 -3.34
C LEU A 113 10.20 8.86 -3.38
N PHE A 114 9.64 9.15 -4.56
CA PHE A 114 8.21 9.08 -4.83
C PHE A 114 7.91 7.88 -5.72
N LEU A 115 7.06 6.96 -5.25
CA LEU A 115 6.62 5.79 -6.01
C LEU A 115 5.10 5.82 -6.20
N ASP A 116 4.66 6.00 -7.43
CA ASP A 116 3.23 5.99 -7.75
C ASP A 116 2.80 4.61 -8.26
N GLU A 117 2.06 3.89 -7.42
CA GLU A 117 1.63 2.51 -7.63
C GLU A 117 2.79 1.60 -8.09
N PRO A 118 3.81 1.37 -7.25
CA PRO A 118 5.04 0.68 -7.64
C PRO A 118 4.80 -0.74 -8.14
N THR A 119 3.77 -1.43 -7.65
CA THR A 119 3.55 -2.86 -7.92
C THR A 119 2.36 -3.18 -8.82
N THR A 120 1.72 -2.15 -9.38
CA THR A 120 0.60 -2.33 -10.32
C THR A 120 1.07 -3.05 -11.58
N GLY A 121 0.34 -4.10 -11.97
CA GLY A 121 0.64 -4.91 -13.16
C GLY A 121 1.79 -5.90 -12.99
N LEU A 122 2.38 -6.04 -11.79
CA LEU A 122 3.37 -7.07 -11.49
C LEU A 122 2.71 -8.38 -11.05
N ASP A 123 3.32 -9.50 -11.40
CA ASP A 123 2.96 -10.80 -10.83
C ASP A 123 3.35 -10.89 -9.34
N PRO A 124 2.75 -11.80 -8.56
CA PRO A 124 2.97 -11.88 -7.11
C PRO A 124 4.44 -12.02 -6.70
N ARG A 125 5.26 -12.72 -7.47
CA ARG A 125 6.68 -12.90 -7.14
C ARG A 125 7.46 -11.61 -7.40
N SER A 126 7.27 -10.98 -8.55
CA SER A 126 7.92 -9.70 -8.87
C SER A 126 7.56 -8.59 -7.88
N ARG A 127 6.34 -8.63 -7.31
CA ARG A 127 5.91 -7.71 -6.25
C ARG A 127 6.76 -7.86 -4.98
N LEU A 128 6.91 -9.09 -4.49
CA LEU A 128 7.70 -9.37 -3.29
C LEU A 128 9.16 -8.96 -3.49
N GLU A 129 9.73 -9.28 -4.64
CA GLU A 129 11.09 -8.86 -5.00
C GLU A 129 11.24 -7.32 -5.00
N LEU A 130 10.23 -6.58 -5.50
CA LEU A 130 10.25 -5.12 -5.47
C LEU A 130 10.12 -4.54 -4.05
N TRP A 131 9.30 -5.16 -3.21
CA TRP A 131 9.13 -4.77 -1.81
C TRP A 131 10.42 -4.92 -1.01
N ASP A 132 11.18 -6.00 -1.24
CA ASP A 132 12.46 -6.21 -0.57
C ASP A 132 13.47 -5.14 -0.96
N VAL A 133 13.52 -4.76 -2.25
CA VAL A 133 14.35 -3.63 -2.72
C VAL A 133 13.91 -2.33 -2.06
N ILE A 134 12.62 -2.05 -1.97
CA ILE A 134 12.09 -0.85 -1.31
C ILE A 134 12.51 -0.78 0.16
N ARG A 135 12.36 -1.89 0.90
CA ARG A 135 12.78 -1.98 2.31
C ARG A 135 14.26 -1.71 2.46
N GLU A 136 15.08 -2.28 1.58
CA GLU A 136 16.51 -2.02 1.55
C GLU A 136 16.80 -0.52 1.37
N LEU A 137 16.13 0.17 0.45
CA LEU A 137 16.31 1.62 0.22
C LEU A 137 15.98 2.45 1.45
N VAL A 138 14.86 2.14 2.11
CA VAL A 138 14.43 2.84 3.34
C VAL A 138 15.43 2.60 4.46
N SER A 139 15.90 1.36 4.64
CA SER A 139 16.93 1.03 5.66
C SER A 139 18.26 1.76 5.48
N HIS A 140 18.57 2.22 4.26
CA HIS A 140 19.76 3.03 3.97
C HIS A 140 19.53 4.54 4.16
N GLY A 141 18.37 4.93 4.69
CA GLY A 141 18.03 6.33 5.05
C GLY A 141 17.30 7.12 3.97
N THR A 142 16.81 6.46 2.91
CA THR A 142 15.96 7.14 1.91
C THR A 142 14.54 7.28 2.45
N THR A 143 13.99 8.50 2.43
CA THR A 143 12.57 8.70 2.77
C THR A 143 11.71 8.32 1.57
N LEU A 144 10.71 7.47 1.77
CA LEU A 144 9.82 7.01 0.71
C LEU A 144 8.40 7.54 0.92
N LEU A 145 7.82 8.15 -0.12
CA LEU A 145 6.39 8.35 -0.24
C LEU A 145 5.88 7.44 -1.36
N LEU A 146 5.01 6.49 -1.01
CA LEU A 146 4.37 5.60 -1.96
C LEU A 146 2.85 5.83 -1.97
N THR A 147 2.25 5.78 -3.15
CA THR A 147 0.80 5.71 -3.31
C THR A 147 0.43 4.32 -3.80
N THR A 148 -0.60 3.74 -3.19
CA THR A 148 -1.05 2.39 -3.55
C THR A 148 -2.55 2.25 -3.31
N GLN A 149 -3.18 1.46 -4.17
CA GLN A 149 -4.53 0.95 -3.98
C GLN A 149 -4.52 -0.44 -3.32
N TYR A 150 -3.35 -1.07 -3.20
CA TYR A 150 -3.20 -2.37 -2.55
C TYR A 150 -2.89 -2.15 -1.08
N LEU A 151 -3.89 -2.34 -0.22
CA LEU A 151 -3.72 -2.11 1.21
C LEU A 151 -2.67 -3.03 1.85
N GLU A 152 -2.46 -4.23 1.30
CA GLU A 152 -1.34 -5.11 1.67
C GLU A 152 0.03 -4.44 1.49
N GLU A 153 0.21 -3.62 0.44
CA GLU A 153 1.47 -2.91 0.21
C GLU A 153 1.72 -1.85 1.28
N ALA A 154 0.69 -1.10 1.66
CA ALA A 154 0.77 -0.14 2.75
C ALA A 154 1.11 -0.84 4.08
N ASP A 155 0.46 -1.97 4.37
CA ASP A 155 0.71 -2.76 5.58
C ASP A 155 2.14 -3.32 5.65
N GLN A 156 2.73 -3.64 4.50
CA GLN A 156 4.04 -4.29 4.41
C GLN A 156 5.24 -3.34 4.30
N LEU A 157 5.01 -2.10 3.86
CA LEU A 157 6.08 -1.14 3.53
C LEU A 157 6.02 0.17 4.32
N ALA A 158 4.85 0.59 4.79
CA ALA A 158 4.69 1.92 5.35
C ALA A 158 4.88 1.93 6.87
N ASP A 159 5.75 2.80 7.35
CA ASP A 159 5.83 3.13 8.78
C ASP A 159 4.61 3.95 9.23
N GLU A 160 4.06 4.79 8.33
CA GLU A 160 2.91 5.63 8.57
C GLU A 160 2.00 5.67 7.32
N ILE A 161 0.70 5.57 7.54
CA ILE A 161 -0.32 5.46 6.50
C ILE A 161 -1.27 6.65 6.60
N LEU A 162 -1.52 7.31 5.48
CA LEU A 162 -2.55 8.33 5.30
C LEU A 162 -3.63 7.79 4.38
N VAL A 163 -4.83 7.57 4.90
CA VAL A 163 -5.98 7.13 4.11
C VAL A 163 -6.66 8.35 3.51
N ILE A 164 -6.79 8.36 2.18
CA ILE A 164 -7.42 9.46 1.43
C ILE A 164 -8.68 8.94 0.75
N ASP A 165 -9.77 9.66 0.91
CA ASP A 165 -11.04 9.43 0.22
C ASP A 165 -11.64 10.75 -0.27
N HIS A 166 -12.16 10.77 -1.49
CA HIS A 166 -12.70 11.97 -2.17
C HIS A 166 -11.82 13.23 -2.01
N GLY A 167 -10.49 13.07 -2.06
CA GLY A 167 -9.52 14.16 -1.96
C GLY A 167 -9.28 14.70 -0.55
N ARG A 168 -9.80 14.05 0.50
CA ARG A 168 -9.59 14.41 1.90
C ARG A 168 -8.89 13.27 2.66
N ALA A 169 -8.00 13.63 3.58
CA ALA A 169 -7.44 12.68 4.52
C ALA A 169 -8.53 12.29 5.53
N ILE A 170 -8.83 11.00 5.62
CA ILE A 170 -9.89 10.47 6.50
C ILE A 170 -9.34 9.74 7.73
N ALA A 171 -8.11 9.23 7.64
CA ALA A 171 -7.40 8.63 8.78
C ALA A 171 -5.89 8.69 8.57
N GLN A 172 -5.15 8.68 9.68
CA GLN A 172 -3.69 8.70 9.69
C GLN A 172 -3.19 7.87 10.88
N GLY A 173 -2.12 7.10 10.67
CA GLY A 173 -1.44 6.35 11.72
C GLY A 173 -0.65 5.17 11.18
N THR A 174 -0.07 4.39 12.07
CA THR A 174 0.54 3.10 11.73
C THR A 174 -0.55 2.09 11.31
N ALA A 175 -0.16 1.02 10.62
CA ALA A 175 -1.10 -0.03 10.25
C ALA A 175 -1.83 -0.65 11.45
N ASP A 176 -1.11 -0.86 12.57
CA ASP A 176 -1.71 -1.41 13.80
C ASP A 176 -2.67 -0.42 14.48
N GLU A 177 -2.35 0.89 14.50
CA GLU A 177 -3.25 1.92 15.02
C GLU A 177 -4.55 1.99 14.21
N LEU A 178 -4.42 2.02 12.87
CA LEU A 178 -5.57 2.04 11.97
C LEU A 178 -6.46 0.80 12.16
N LYS A 179 -5.87 -0.41 12.20
CA LYS A 179 -6.60 -1.66 12.44
C LYS A 179 -7.31 -1.67 13.79
N THR A 180 -6.72 -1.07 14.81
CA THR A 180 -7.31 -0.99 16.15
C THR A 180 -8.54 -0.06 16.20
N GLN A 181 -8.59 0.99 15.36
CA GLN A 181 -9.73 1.91 15.29
C GLN A 181 -11.02 1.24 14.81
N VAL A 182 -10.91 0.20 13.97
CA VAL A 182 -12.05 -0.51 13.36
C VAL A 182 -12.63 -1.61 14.24
N GLY A 183 -11.91 -2.02 15.29
CA GLY A 183 -12.35 -3.06 16.20
C GLY A 183 -11.21 -3.92 16.75
N GLY A 184 -11.56 -4.72 17.76
CA GLY A 184 -10.67 -5.71 18.35
C GLY A 184 -10.43 -6.92 17.43
N GLN A 185 -9.71 -7.91 17.94
CA GLN A 185 -9.51 -9.18 17.25
C GLN A 185 -10.87 -9.81 16.89
N ARG A 186 -10.94 -10.58 15.82
CA ARG A 186 -12.11 -11.36 15.41
C ARG A 186 -11.81 -12.84 15.57
N ILE A 187 -12.75 -13.61 16.11
CA ILE A 187 -12.73 -15.07 15.99
C ILE A 187 -13.28 -15.41 14.62
N ASP A 188 -12.56 -16.24 13.87
CA ASP A 188 -12.92 -16.72 12.54
C ASP A 188 -12.96 -18.25 12.57
N VAL A 189 -14.12 -18.82 12.24
CA VAL A 189 -14.39 -20.26 12.29
C VAL A 189 -14.82 -20.74 10.91
N LEU A 190 -14.22 -21.84 10.44
CA LEU A 190 -14.62 -22.57 9.24
C LEU A 190 -15.24 -23.91 9.65
N VAL A 191 -16.52 -24.12 9.28
CA VAL A 191 -17.23 -25.38 9.57
C VAL A 191 -17.08 -26.40 8.43
N ALA A 192 -17.09 -27.68 8.80
CA ALA A 192 -17.06 -28.77 7.81
C ALA A 192 -18.35 -28.79 6.96
N GLU A 193 -19.50 -28.60 7.61
CA GLU A 193 -20.82 -28.65 6.99
C GLU A 193 -21.54 -27.31 7.12
N GLU A 194 -22.11 -26.81 6.01
CA GLU A 194 -22.88 -25.55 5.99
C GLU A 194 -24.05 -25.56 6.98
N ALA A 195 -24.64 -26.73 7.23
CA ALA A 195 -25.74 -26.90 8.19
C ALA A 195 -25.37 -26.48 9.62
N HIS A 196 -24.10 -26.55 10.00
CA HIS A 196 -23.63 -26.15 11.33
C HIS A 196 -23.38 -24.65 11.47
N LEU A 197 -23.42 -23.90 10.37
CA LEU A 197 -23.04 -22.49 10.35
C LEU A 197 -23.98 -21.62 11.20
N GLY A 198 -25.27 -21.94 11.25
CA GLY A 198 -26.23 -21.25 12.12
C GLY A 198 -25.94 -21.48 13.61
N ALA A 199 -25.72 -22.73 14.01
CA ALA A 199 -25.39 -23.07 15.40
C ALA A 199 -24.05 -22.46 15.83
N VAL A 200 -23.04 -22.44 14.95
CA VAL A 200 -21.76 -21.76 15.22
C VAL A 200 -21.95 -20.26 15.34
N ALA A 201 -22.77 -19.64 14.48
CA ALA A 201 -23.05 -18.21 14.59
C ALA A 201 -23.72 -17.86 15.93
N ASP A 202 -24.68 -18.67 16.39
CA ASP A 202 -25.32 -18.46 17.70
C ASP A 202 -24.31 -18.59 18.86
N ILE A 203 -23.42 -19.58 18.79
CA ILE A 203 -22.36 -19.77 19.79
C ILE A 203 -21.40 -18.57 19.78
N LEU A 204 -20.94 -18.15 18.60
CA LEU A 204 -20.03 -17.01 18.44
C LEU A 204 -20.68 -15.71 18.93
N GLY A 205 -21.96 -15.49 18.66
CA GLY A 205 -22.70 -14.32 19.16
C GLY A 205 -22.82 -14.28 20.69
N SER A 206 -22.76 -15.43 21.36
CA SER A 206 -22.77 -15.50 22.84
C SER A 206 -21.41 -15.22 23.50
N VAL A 207 -20.33 -15.23 22.71
CA VAL A 207 -18.94 -15.06 23.18
C VAL A 207 -18.36 -13.72 22.71
N GLY A 208 -18.73 -13.28 21.51
CA GLY A 208 -18.24 -12.04 20.91
C GLY A 208 -19.00 -10.79 21.32
N VAL A 209 -18.54 -9.67 20.78
CA VAL A 209 -19.10 -8.33 20.96
C VAL A 209 -19.50 -7.75 19.62
N GLY A 210 -20.79 -7.83 19.28
CA GLY A 210 -21.34 -7.30 18.04
C GLY A 210 -21.98 -8.38 17.18
N ASP A 211 -22.27 -8.01 15.93
CA ASP A 211 -22.92 -8.89 14.97
C ASP A 211 -21.96 -9.96 14.45
N VAL A 212 -22.50 -11.15 14.21
CA VAL A 212 -21.76 -12.26 13.60
C VAL A 212 -21.89 -12.17 12.09
N GLU A 213 -20.77 -12.00 11.41
CA GLU A 213 -20.70 -12.06 9.95
C GLU A 213 -20.67 -13.51 9.49
N VAL A 214 -21.59 -13.88 8.60
CA VAL A 214 -21.72 -15.26 8.12
C VAL A 214 -21.56 -15.32 6.61
N ASN A 215 -20.55 -16.05 6.14
CA ASN A 215 -20.33 -16.34 4.72
C ASN A 215 -20.67 -17.81 4.44
N ARG A 216 -21.86 -18.05 3.88
CA ARG A 216 -22.36 -19.40 3.57
C ARG A 216 -21.51 -20.13 2.54
N THR A 217 -21.09 -19.45 1.49
CA THR A 217 -20.28 -20.04 0.40
C THR A 217 -18.91 -20.48 0.90
N ALA A 218 -18.27 -19.66 1.74
CA ALA A 218 -17.01 -20.00 2.38
C ALA A 218 -17.16 -20.91 3.61
N ARG A 219 -18.40 -21.14 4.09
CA ARG A 219 -18.72 -21.80 5.37
C ARG A 219 -18.00 -21.17 6.57
N ARG A 220 -17.85 -19.85 6.56
CA ARG A 220 -17.15 -19.10 7.63
C ARG A 220 -18.12 -18.27 8.45
N ALA A 221 -17.86 -18.19 9.75
CA ALA A 221 -18.51 -17.26 10.66
C ALA A 221 -17.43 -16.46 11.40
N LEU A 222 -17.61 -15.14 11.47
CA LEU A 222 -16.68 -14.22 12.10
C LEU A 222 -17.41 -13.38 13.16
N VAL A 223 -16.79 -13.18 14.32
CA VAL A 223 -17.32 -12.28 15.36
C VAL A 223 -16.19 -11.46 16.01
N PRO A 224 -16.38 -10.15 16.25
CA PRO A 224 -15.44 -9.34 17.02
C PRO A 224 -15.36 -9.79 18.48
N VAL A 225 -14.18 -9.71 19.10
CA VAL A 225 -13.93 -10.05 20.50
C VAL A 225 -13.05 -9.01 21.20
N ARG A 226 -13.11 -8.94 22.54
CA ARG A 226 -12.33 -7.98 23.35
C ARG A 226 -11.01 -8.56 23.87
N GLY A 227 -11.03 -9.78 24.39
CA GLY A 227 -9.91 -10.43 25.09
C GLY A 227 -9.12 -11.45 24.26
N GLY A 228 -9.55 -11.71 23.02
CA GLY A 228 -8.82 -12.57 22.08
C GLY A 228 -8.87 -14.04 22.45
N VAL A 229 -7.79 -14.54 23.08
CA VAL A 229 -7.53 -15.98 23.31
C VAL A 229 -8.51 -16.62 24.28
N SER A 230 -8.97 -15.88 25.30
CA SER A 230 -9.93 -16.41 26.28
C SER A 230 -11.27 -16.69 25.62
N GLU A 231 -11.78 -15.75 24.82
CA GLU A 231 -13.00 -15.90 24.05
C GLU A 231 -12.87 -17.01 22.99
N LEU A 232 -11.73 -17.11 22.31
CA LEU A 232 -11.48 -18.20 21.38
C LEU A 232 -11.59 -19.58 22.06
N THR A 233 -11.05 -19.71 23.28
CA THR A 233 -11.09 -20.96 24.04
C THR A 233 -12.52 -21.31 24.46
N ASP A 234 -13.30 -20.34 24.96
CA ASP A 234 -14.72 -20.54 25.31
C ASP A 234 -15.56 -20.92 24.08
N ALA A 235 -15.35 -20.25 22.95
CA ALA A 235 -16.00 -20.60 21.69
C ALA A 235 -15.68 -22.06 21.27
N LEU A 236 -14.41 -22.47 21.34
CA LEU A 236 -14.01 -23.83 21.00
C LEU A 236 -14.62 -24.88 21.91
N GLU A 237 -14.67 -24.63 23.22
CA GLU A 237 -15.29 -25.54 24.18
C GLU A 237 -16.79 -25.73 23.89
N ARG A 238 -17.52 -24.65 23.60
CA ARG A 238 -18.95 -24.69 23.27
C ARG A 238 -19.23 -25.39 21.94
N ILE A 239 -18.42 -25.13 20.91
CA ILE A 239 -18.55 -25.77 19.60
C ILE A 239 -18.29 -27.28 19.72
N ASN A 240 -17.25 -27.67 20.47
CA ASN A 240 -16.97 -29.09 20.72
C ASN A 240 -18.08 -29.77 21.53
N ALA A 241 -18.64 -29.09 22.54
CA ALA A 241 -19.77 -29.61 23.31
C ALA A 241 -21.04 -29.81 22.47
N ALA A 242 -21.22 -29.00 21.42
CA ALA A 242 -22.29 -29.15 20.44
C ALA A 242 -22.03 -30.26 19.40
N GLY A 243 -20.84 -30.90 19.43
CA GLY A 243 -20.46 -31.95 18.49
C GLY A 243 -20.23 -31.46 17.06
N ILE A 244 -19.92 -30.16 16.89
CA ILE A 244 -19.72 -29.54 15.57
C ILE A 244 -18.25 -29.68 15.16
N GLU A 245 -18.01 -30.26 13.98
CA GLU A 245 -16.68 -30.38 13.43
C GLU A 245 -16.23 -29.09 12.72
N LEU A 246 -15.06 -28.59 13.12
CA LEU A 246 -14.39 -27.44 12.52
C LEU A 246 -13.25 -27.88 11.61
N LEU A 247 -13.07 -27.17 10.49
CA LEU A 247 -11.92 -27.33 9.61
C LEU A 247 -10.80 -26.34 9.92
N ASP A 248 -11.13 -25.13 10.35
CA ASP A 248 -10.19 -24.07 10.72
C ASP A 248 -10.81 -23.19 11.81
N VAL A 249 -9.98 -22.68 12.70
CA VAL A 249 -10.37 -21.71 13.72
C VAL A 249 -9.18 -20.84 14.06
N GLY A 250 -9.39 -19.53 14.16
CA GLY A 250 -8.32 -18.63 14.55
C GLY A 250 -8.80 -17.28 15.04
N LEU A 251 -7.88 -16.58 15.70
CA LEU A 251 -7.98 -15.15 15.95
C LEU A 251 -7.34 -14.39 14.80
N ARG A 252 -8.12 -13.53 14.17
CA ARG A 252 -7.69 -12.65 13.09
C ARG A 252 -7.69 -11.21 13.61
N ARG A 253 -6.69 -10.42 13.22
CA ARG A 253 -6.76 -8.95 13.37
C ARG A 253 -7.52 -8.38 12.17
N PRO A 254 -8.22 -7.24 12.33
CA PRO A 254 -8.77 -6.50 11.18
C PRO A 254 -7.68 -6.25 10.14
N THR A 255 -8.05 -6.29 8.87
CA THR A 255 -7.16 -5.88 7.78
C THR A 255 -7.28 -4.38 7.54
N LEU A 256 -6.36 -3.82 6.75
CA LEU A 256 -6.54 -2.44 6.29
C LEU A 256 -7.78 -2.31 5.36
N ASP A 257 -8.22 -3.38 4.68
CA ASP A 257 -9.48 -3.37 3.93
C ASP A 257 -10.68 -3.14 4.85
N ASP A 258 -10.71 -3.79 6.02
CA ASP A 258 -11.75 -3.54 7.03
C ASP A 258 -11.75 -2.07 7.47
N VAL A 259 -10.55 -1.50 7.70
CA VAL A 259 -10.38 -0.07 8.03
C VAL A 259 -11.00 0.80 6.95
N PHE A 260 -10.62 0.56 5.70
CA PHE A 260 -11.09 1.36 4.58
C PHE A 260 -12.61 1.28 4.42
N LEU A 261 -13.19 0.09 4.48
CA LEU A 261 -14.64 -0.11 4.36
C LEU A 261 -15.42 0.57 5.49
N THR A 262 -14.90 0.54 6.72
CA THR A 262 -15.59 1.14 7.87
C THR A 262 -15.51 2.67 7.81
N LEU A 263 -14.34 3.22 7.51
CA LEU A 263 -14.15 4.67 7.42
C LEU A 263 -14.91 5.29 6.25
N THR A 264 -15.04 4.57 5.12
CA THR A 264 -15.81 5.04 3.96
C THR A 264 -17.30 4.75 4.10
N GLY A 265 -17.69 3.64 4.73
CA GLY A 265 -19.08 3.26 4.99
C GLY A 265 -19.80 4.14 6.03
N HIS A 266 -19.08 4.73 6.99
CA HIS A 266 -19.70 5.69 7.93
C HIS A 266 -20.18 7.00 7.27
N ARG A 267 -19.73 7.32 6.04
CA ARG A 267 -20.24 8.49 5.31
C ARG A 267 -21.60 8.23 4.67
N THR A 268 -21.96 6.98 4.34
CA THR A 268 -23.29 6.71 3.75
C THR A 268 -24.44 6.87 4.73
N ASP A 269 -24.19 6.83 6.04
CA ASP A 269 -25.22 7.03 7.07
C ASP A 269 -25.24 8.46 7.65
N GLY A 270 -24.19 9.27 7.44
CA GLY A 270 -24.04 10.61 8.04
C GLY A 270 -24.09 11.79 7.08
N ASP A 271 -23.60 11.65 5.84
CA ASP A 271 -23.50 12.78 4.89
C ASP A 271 -24.73 12.91 3.97
N ALA A 272 -25.59 11.89 3.91
CA ALA A 272 -26.82 11.96 3.12
C ALA A 272 -27.82 13.01 3.66
N ASP A 273 -27.73 13.36 4.95
CA ASP A 273 -28.55 14.40 5.58
C ASP A 273 -27.91 15.81 5.50
N GLU A 274 -26.58 15.94 5.45
CA GLU A 274 -25.91 17.25 5.28
C GLU A 274 -25.93 17.73 3.82
N ASP A 275 -25.69 16.86 2.83
CA ASP A 275 -25.76 17.23 1.40
C ASP A 275 -27.20 17.56 0.98
N ALA A 276 -28.21 16.93 1.58
CA ALA A 276 -29.61 17.24 1.34
C ALA A 276 -30.04 18.58 1.98
N ALA A 277 -29.42 18.97 3.09
CA ALA A 277 -29.67 20.25 3.75
C ALA A 277 -29.03 21.42 2.99
N GLU A 278 -27.78 21.29 2.52
CA GLU A 278 -27.11 22.33 1.72
C GLU A 278 -27.80 22.57 0.36
N LEU A 279 -28.32 21.52 -0.28
CA LEU A 279 -29.08 21.65 -1.53
C LEU A 279 -30.47 22.30 -1.33
N GLN A 280 -31.09 22.17 -0.16
CA GLN A 280 -32.36 22.86 0.16
C GLN A 280 -32.17 24.31 0.56
N GLU A 281 -31.04 24.68 1.17
CA GLU A 281 -30.73 26.06 1.54
C GLU A 281 -30.28 26.89 0.33
N ALA A 282 -29.60 26.30 -0.65
CA ALA A 282 -29.28 26.96 -1.92
C ALA A 282 -30.49 27.15 -2.86
N ALA A 283 -31.64 26.53 -2.56
CA ALA A 283 -32.88 26.60 -3.34
C ALA A 283 -33.95 27.55 -2.75
N ARG A 284 -33.63 28.29 -1.68
CA ARG A 284 -34.48 29.36 -1.10
C ARG A 284 -33.90 30.74 -1.35
#